data_AF-A0A4V2ZG67-F1
#
_entry.id   AF-A0A4V2ZG67-F1
#
_cell.length_a   1.000
_cell.length_b   1.000
_cell.length_c   1.000
_cell.angle_alpha   90.00
_cell.angle_beta   90.00
_cell.angle_gamma   90.00
#
_symmetry.space_group_name_H-M   'P 1'
#
loop_
_entity.id
_entity.type
_entity.pdbx_description
1 polymer ?
#
loop_
_entity_poly.entity_id
_entity_poly.type
_entity_poly.pdbx_seq_one_letter_code
_entity_poly.pdbx_strand_id
1 'polypeptide(L)'
;MTPKLLAVSLMAVLSYHVSAEPLVVSEKAKELAQKNIIVDSHIDVPFRVNNRWEDVTKATETGDFDYPRAKIGGLNAPFMSIYVPASLDNSSESTKLAHQLIDSVEAIVGRAPHKFAVAASVAEVEKQFAQGLISLPMGMENGSPIQGDMKNLEDFYARGVRYITLAHSQSNHISDSSYDLRRQWKGLSPFGKELVVEMNKIGMMIDISHVSDKAFYQVIELSKVPVIASHSSLRKFTPGFERNMDDDMIKALGKNGGVVQINFGSSFVSEGANAWRNQFNVAIGKVEEQYGEDSAEAVAFEEKYKKESPYPFATLDTVLDHIDHVVKLIGIDHVGIGSDYDGVGDSLPENLKDVSTYPNLVQGLLNRGYKEEHIIKILGGNFLRVWREVEQFANKSKTTNERLEQFMGNGVITKESQYSVAETIERLEKIVTEKGFKVIANVNHSGAAKNAGLELNDTSLLIFGNPQGGTLLMQSQATVGLDLPLKALAHADENGKVFLSYNAPSYLSERHDINDRDELVAKMTQALDNFTTAACN
;
A
#
# COMPACT_ATOMS: atom_id res chain seq x y z
N MET A 1 69.26 4.06 -50.04
CA MET A 1 68.19 3.42 -49.23
C MET A 1 68.36 3.91 -47.80
N THR A 2 67.54 4.86 -47.40
CA THR A 2 67.55 5.54 -46.08
C THR A 2 66.25 5.16 -45.34
N PRO A 3 66.31 4.71 -44.08
CA PRO A 3 65.11 4.35 -43.33
C PRO A 3 64.42 5.60 -42.78
N LYS A 4 63.10 5.66 -42.93
CA LYS A 4 62.21 6.72 -42.44
C LYS A 4 62.06 6.62 -40.91
N LEU A 5 62.25 7.73 -40.20
CA LEU A 5 61.78 7.92 -38.83
C LEU A 5 60.24 7.94 -38.81
N LEU A 6 59.63 7.13 -37.95
CA LEU A 6 58.24 7.27 -37.54
C LEU A 6 58.18 8.18 -36.30
N ALA A 7 57.57 9.35 -36.44
CA ALA A 7 57.28 10.23 -35.31
C ALA A 7 56.02 9.73 -34.59
N VAL A 8 56.14 9.32 -33.34
CA VAL A 8 55.01 9.02 -32.44
C VAL A 8 54.58 10.34 -31.80
N SER A 9 53.41 10.83 -32.18
CA SER A 9 52.75 11.98 -31.55
C SER A 9 52.17 11.55 -30.21
N LEU A 10 52.80 11.97 -29.11
CA LEU A 10 52.25 11.86 -27.75
C LEU A 10 51.10 12.89 -27.60
N MET A 11 49.84 12.46 -27.69
CA MET A 11 48.72 13.28 -27.24
C MET A 11 48.64 13.18 -25.71
N ALA A 12 49.05 14.25 -25.03
CA ALA A 12 48.80 14.43 -23.60
C ALA A 12 47.29 14.69 -23.41
N VAL A 13 46.58 13.73 -22.84
CA VAL A 13 45.21 13.91 -22.36
C VAL A 13 45.30 14.70 -21.05
N LEU A 14 45.06 16.00 -21.12
CA LEU A 14 44.85 16.85 -19.95
C LEU A 14 43.51 16.47 -19.31
N SER A 15 43.55 15.70 -18.23
CA SER A 15 42.41 15.45 -17.36
C SER A 15 42.04 16.74 -16.64
N TYR A 16 41.10 17.52 -17.20
CA TYR A 16 40.43 18.59 -16.47
C TYR A 16 39.62 17.95 -15.33
N HIS A 17 40.13 18.01 -14.11
CA HIS A 17 39.30 17.88 -12.91
C HIS A 17 38.47 19.16 -12.82
N VAL A 18 37.28 19.15 -13.44
CA VAL A 18 36.24 20.11 -13.07
C VAL A 18 35.81 19.74 -11.66
N SER A 19 36.35 20.44 -10.66
CA SER A 19 35.80 20.38 -9.31
C SER A 19 34.36 20.87 -9.42
N ALA A 20 33.39 19.97 -9.27
CA ALA A 20 31.99 20.38 -9.15
C ALA A 20 31.90 21.40 -8.00
N GLU A 21 31.23 22.52 -8.23
CA GLU A 21 30.97 23.48 -7.15
C GLU A 21 30.14 22.78 -6.05
N PRO A 22 30.45 23.00 -4.77
CA PRO A 22 29.71 22.38 -3.68
C PRO A 22 28.23 22.78 -3.75
N LEU A 23 27.33 21.82 -3.52
CA LEU A 23 25.89 22.06 -3.54
C LEU A 23 25.50 23.12 -2.50
N VAL A 24 24.96 24.25 -2.95
CA VAL A 24 24.45 25.30 -2.07
C VAL A 24 22.94 25.13 -1.89
N VAL A 25 22.53 24.76 -0.67
CA VAL A 25 21.11 24.62 -0.32
C VAL A 25 20.53 25.99 0.03
N SER A 26 19.57 26.45 -0.78
CA SER A 26 18.86 27.71 -0.57
C SER A 26 17.91 27.63 0.64
N GLU A 27 17.60 28.78 1.24
CA GLU A 27 16.57 28.87 2.28
C GLU A 27 15.21 28.37 1.79
N LYS A 28 14.90 28.59 0.50
CA LYS A 28 13.68 28.07 -0.13
C LYS A 28 13.63 26.54 -0.08
N ALA A 29 14.74 25.85 -0.39
CA ALA A 29 14.79 24.40 -0.33
C ALA A 29 14.61 23.87 1.10
N LYS A 30 15.25 24.52 2.07
CA LYS A 30 15.08 24.19 3.50
C LYS A 30 13.63 24.40 3.94
N GLU A 31 13.02 25.53 3.59
CA GLU A 31 11.63 25.82 3.95
C GLU A 31 10.65 24.79 3.36
N LEU A 32 10.82 24.42 2.10
CA LEU A 32 9.99 23.38 1.47
C LEU A 32 10.13 22.03 2.16
N ALA A 33 11.35 21.64 2.52
CA ALA A 33 11.60 20.41 3.27
C ALA A 33 11.01 20.45 4.69
N GLN A 34 11.05 21.60 5.36
CA GLN A 34 10.62 21.74 6.76
C GLN A 34 9.11 21.95 6.93
N LYS A 35 8.42 22.55 5.94
CA LYS A 35 6.99 22.91 6.02
C LYS A 35 6.05 21.85 5.44
N ASN A 36 6.57 20.84 4.76
CA ASN A 36 5.75 19.82 4.10
C ASN A 36 6.10 18.43 4.62
N ILE A 37 5.11 17.52 4.60
CA ILE A 37 5.31 16.14 5.02
C ILE A 37 6.26 15.45 4.04
N ILE A 38 7.43 15.06 4.53
CA ILE A 38 8.32 14.14 3.81
C ILE A 38 8.01 12.71 4.27
N VAL A 39 7.61 11.88 3.31
CA VAL A 39 7.48 10.42 3.45
C VAL A 39 8.67 9.78 2.77
N ASP A 40 9.47 9.05 3.56
CA ASP A 40 10.40 8.08 3.01
C ASP A 40 9.79 6.70 3.24
N SER A 41 9.50 5.97 2.16
CA SER A 41 8.74 4.73 2.26
C SER A 41 9.56 3.52 2.68
N HIS A 42 10.88 3.64 2.92
CA HIS A 42 11.68 2.50 3.35
C HIS A 42 12.97 2.90 4.10
N ILE A 43 13.03 2.65 5.41
CA ILE A 43 14.22 2.83 6.26
C ILE A 43 14.40 1.62 7.21
N ASP A 44 15.60 1.05 7.26
CA ASP A 44 15.93 -0.20 7.97
C ASP A 44 16.41 -0.04 9.43
N VAL A 45 16.03 1.07 10.07
CA VAL A 45 16.32 1.34 11.49
C VAL A 45 15.96 0.17 12.41
N PRO A 46 14.77 -0.47 12.30
CA PRO A 46 14.39 -1.53 13.24
C PRO A 46 15.38 -2.69 13.24
N PHE A 47 15.78 -3.16 12.05
CA PHE A 47 16.70 -4.28 11.93
C PHE A 47 18.12 -3.90 12.40
N ARG A 48 18.61 -2.70 12.04
CA ARG A 48 19.89 -2.18 12.55
C ARG A 48 19.93 -2.16 14.08
N VAL A 49 18.93 -1.54 14.71
CA VAL A 49 18.86 -1.39 16.17
C VAL A 49 18.68 -2.74 16.87
N ASN A 50 17.97 -3.69 16.26
CA ASN A 50 17.86 -5.06 16.76
C ASN A 50 19.21 -5.80 16.76
N ASN A 51 20.00 -5.65 15.69
CA ASN A 51 21.31 -6.31 15.59
C ASN A 51 22.36 -5.64 16.49
N ARG A 52 22.35 -4.31 16.55
CA ARG A 52 23.22 -3.51 17.40
C ARG A 52 22.45 -2.34 17.97
N TRP A 53 22.14 -2.43 19.26
CA TRP A 53 21.36 -1.40 19.94
C TRP A 53 22.03 -0.03 19.87
N GLU A 54 21.28 0.97 19.40
CA GLU A 54 21.60 2.39 19.46
C GLU A 54 20.33 3.20 19.79
N ASP A 55 20.48 4.29 20.55
CA ASP A 55 19.36 5.16 20.91
C ASP A 55 19.12 6.24 19.84
N VAL A 56 18.40 5.88 18.78
CA VAL A 56 18.05 6.77 17.65
C VAL A 56 17.18 7.98 18.04
N THR A 57 16.75 8.09 19.31
CA THR A 57 16.09 9.29 19.82
C THR A 57 17.07 10.47 20.03
N LYS A 58 18.38 10.19 19.91
CA LYS A 58 19.50 11.14 20.00
C LYS A 58 20.42 10.93 18.81
N ALA A 59 21.41 11.81 18.64
CA ALA A 59 22.42 11.64 17.60
C ALA A 59 23.17 10.32 17.81
N THR A 60 23.32 9.54 16.74
CA THR A 60 24.05 8.27 16.74
C THR A 60 25.41 8.41 16.04
N GLU A 61 26.37 7.55 16.39
CA GLU A 61 27.68 7.52 15.72
C GLU A 61 27.60 6.82 14.35
N THR A 62 26.65 5.89 14.19
CA THR A 62 26.48 5.10 12.98
C THR A 62 25.06 5.18 12.44
N GLY A 63 24.87 4.60 11.25
CA GLY A 63 23.62 4.58 10.51
C GLY A 63 23.20 5.94 9.98
N ASP A 64 22.10 5.92 9.26
CA ASP A 64 21.67 7.01 8.38
C ASP A 64 20.44 7.74 8.94
N PHE A 65 19.87 7.23 10.04
CA PHE A 65 18.73 7.83 10.72
C PHE A 65 18.98 8.02 12.22
N ASP A 66 18.66 9.22 12.69
CA ASP A 66 18.35 9.54 14.07
C ASP A 66 17.45 10.78 14.16
N TYR A 67 16.90 11.05 15.35
CA TYR A 67 16.01 12.19 15.55
C TYR A 67 16.63 13.54 15.18
N PRO A 68 17.84 13.93 15.66
CA PRO A 68 18.46 15.19 15.25
C PRO A 68 18.61 15.36 13.73
N ARG A 69 19.11 14.33 13.04
CA ARG A 69 19.27 14.38 11.58
C ARG A 69 17.93 14.44 10.87
N ALA A 70 16.94 13.67 11.29
CA ALA A 70 15.59 13.70 10.71
C ALA A 70 14.96 15.09 10.86
N LYS A 71 15.14 15.77 12.00
CA LYS A 71 14.71 17.16 12.20
C LYS A 71 15.44 18.14 11.29
N ILE A 72 16.75 17.99 11.10
CA ILE A 72 17.53 18.84 10.18
C ILE A 72 17.05 18.67 8.74
N GLY A 73 16.79 17.43 8.32
CA GLY A 73 16.34 17.13 6.96
C GLY A 73 14.87 17.45 6.70
N GLY A 74 14.06 17.62 7.74
CA GLY A 74 12.62 17.83 7.62
C GLY A 74 11.81 16.54 7.47
N LEU A 75 12.41 15.37 7.73
CA LEU A 75 11.74 14.08 7.60
C LEU A 75 10.62 13.92 8.64
N ASN A 76 9.44 13.45 8.20
CA ASN A 76 8.26 13.37 9.08
C ASN A 76 7.64 11.98 9.17
N ALA A 77 7.67 11.19 8.09
CA ALA A 77 7.08 9.87 8.06
C ALA A 77 8.02 8.84 7.41
N PRO A 78 9.13 8.49 8.07
CA PRO A 78 9.95 7.36 7.66
C PRO A 78 9.23 6.04 7.95
N PHE A 79 8.91 5.29 6.90
CA PHE A 79 8.41 3.92 7.06
C PHE A 79 9.52 3.03 7.60
N MET A 80 9.32 2.56 8.83
CA MET A 80 10.19 1.64 9.52
C MET A 80 10.02 0.25 8.88
N SER A 81 11.07 -0.23 8.22
CA SER A 81 11.10 -1.56 7.62
C SER A 81 11.14 -2.64 8.71
N ILE A 82 10.07 -3.44 8.76
CA ILE A 82 9.99 -4.70 9.51
C ILE A 82 10.58 -5.78 8.61
N TYR A 83 11.89 -5.67 8.38
CA TYR A 83 12.65 -6.56 7.51
C TYR A 83 12.87 -7.94 8.12
N VAL A 84 12.52 -8.97 7.37
CA VAL A 84 12.77 -10.37 7.75
C VAL A 84 13.66 -11.07 6.71
N PRO A 85 14.83 -11.61 7.12
CA PRO A 85 15.72 -12.32 6.22
C PRO A 85 15.03 -13.45 5.44
N ALA A 86 15.38 -13.57 4.16
CA ALA A 86 14.80 -14.58 3.26
C ALA A 86 15.08 -16.03 3.72
N SER A 87 16.15 -16.24 4.49
CA SER A 87 16.49 -17.54 5.09
C SER A 87 15.49 -18.04 6.12
N LEU A 88 14.60 -17.18 6.63
CA LEU A 88 13.57 -17.54 7.62
C LEU A 88 12.23 -17.94 6.99
N ASP A 89 12.12 -18.07 5.66
CA ASP A 89 10.88 -18.53 5.05
C ASP A 89 10.46 -19.92 5.57
N ASN A 90 9.16 -20.12 5.76
CA ASN A 90 8.56 -21.34 6.35
C ASN A 90 9.05 -21.70 7.77
N SER A 91 9.57 -20.73 8.52
CA SER A 91 10.02 -20.91 9.90
C SER A 91 9.30 -19.93 10.82
N SER A 92 8.77 -20.39 11.96
CA SER A 92 8.05 -19.58 12.96
C SER A 92 8.86 -18.37 13.48
N GLU A 93 10.17 -18.44 13.31
CA GLU A 93 11.14 -17.41 13.62
C GLU A 93 10.95 -16.17 12.73
N SER A 94 10.41 -16.29 11.50
CA SER A 94 10.05 -15.13 10.66
C SER A 94 8.98 -14.27 11.35
N THR A 95 7.88 -14.90 11.76
CA THR A 95 6.77 -14.24 12.47
C THR A 95 7.23 -13.67 13.81
N LYS A 96 8.03 -14.42 14.55
CA LYS A 96 8.59 -13.97 15.83
C LYS A 96 9.49 -12.74 15.65
N LEU A 97 10.40 -12.76 14.69
CA LEU A 97 11.30 -11.64 14.42
C LEU A 97 10.51 -10.40 14.01
N ALA A 98 9.53 -10.54 13.11
CA ALA A 98 8.67 -9.43 12.71
C ALA A 98 7.99 -8.76 13.92
N HIS A 99 7.45 -9.53 14.86
CA HIS A 99 6.90 -8.98 16.10
C HIS A 99 7.97 -8.26 16.96
N GLN A 100 9.18 -8.81 17.09
CA GLN A 100 10.27 -8.18 17.84
C GLN A 100 10.70 -6.84 17.22
N LEU A 101 10.68 -6.72 15.90
CA LEU A 101 10.99 -5.47 15.21
C LEU A 101 9.88 -4.44 15.40
N ILE A 102 8.61 -4.85 15.39
CA ILE A 102 7.49 -3.96 15.75
C ILE A 102 7.62 -3.48 17.20
N ASP A 103 7.92 -4.39 18.13
CA ASP A 103 8.18 -4.05 19.55
C ASP A 103 9.31 -3.02 19.67
N SER A 104 10.33 -3.10 18.80
CA SER A 104 11.45 -2.15 18.77
C SER A 104 11.00 -0.76 18.32
N VAL A 105 10.12 -0.65 17.32
CA VAL A 105 9.52 0.62 16.89
C VAL A 105 8.67 1.22 18.01
N GLU A 106 7.80 0.41 18.63
CA GLU A 106 6.99 0.82 19.77
C GLU A 106 7.86 1.29 20.95
N ALA A 107 9.00 0.64 21.20
CA ALA A 107 9.95 1.04 22.23
C ALA A 107 10.67 2.37 21.93
N ILE A 108 10.95 2.69 20.66
CA ILE A 108 11.47 4.01 20.26
C ILE A 108 10.45 5.10 20.63
N VAL A 109 9.18 4.89 20.29
CA VAL A 109 8.09 5.81 20.64
C VAL A 109 7.94 5.92 22.16
N GLY A 110 7.91 4.80 22.88
CA GLY A 110 7.79 4.79 24.34
C GLY A 110 8.94 5.51 25.06
N ARG A 111 10.15 5.48 24.50
CA ARG A 111 11.32 6.20 25.04
C ARG A 111 11.25 7.72 24.81
N ALA A 112 10.64 8.16 23.71
CA ALA A 112 10.55 9.57 23.37
C ALA A 112 9.19 9.95 22.75
N PRO A 113 8.09 9.90 23.52
CA PRO A 113 6.73 10.14 23.01
C PRO A 113 6.47 11.61 22.62
N HIS A 114 7.36 12.53 23.03
CA HIS A 114 7.35 13.94 22.62
C HIS A 114 8.11 14.18 21.31
N LYS A 115 8.72 13.13 20.73
CA LYS A 115 9.48 13.17 19.47
C LYS A 115 8.81 12.33 18.39
N PHE A 116 8.29 11.16 18.77
CA PHE A 116 7.80 10.15 17.86
C PHE A 116 6.39 9.68 18.21
N ALA A 117 5.68 9.17 17.22
CA ALA A 117 4.43 8.42 17.38
C ALA A 117 4.32 7.36 16.28
N VAL A 118 3.70 6.21 16.56
CA VAL A 118 3.34 5.25 15.50
C VAL A 118 2.19 5.83 14.69
N ALA A 119 2.23 5.70 13.37
CA ALA A 119 1.12 6.05 12.49
C ALA A 119 0.68 4.86 11.67
N ALA A 120 -0.59 4.54 11.75
CA ALA A 120 -1.24 3.44 11.05
C ALA A 120 -2.34 3.97 10.11
N SER A 121 -2.34 5.26 9.80
CA SER A 121 -3.16 5.84 8.74
C SER A 121 -2.60 7.17 8.24
N VAL A 122 -3.05 7.59 7.05
CA VAL A 122 -2.72 8.93 6.51
C VAL A 122 -3.18 10.04 7.46
N ALA A 123 -4.37 9.90 8.05
CA ALA A 123 -4.91 10.88 9.00
C ALA A 123 -4.05 11.01 10.26
N GLU A 124 -3.44 9.91 10.73
CA GLU A 124 -2.52 9.95 11.87
C GLU A 124 -1.20 10.63 11.51
N VAL A 125 -0.63 10.36 10.32
CA VAL A 125 0.56 11.07 9.85
C VAL A 125 0.31 12.58 9.81
N GLU A 126 -0.79 13.02 9.20
CA GLU A 126 -1.15 14.44 9.10
C GLU A 126 -1.34 15.08 10.48
N LYS A 127 -2.04 14.39 11.39
CA LYS A 127 -2.25 14.85 12.78
C LYS A 127 -0.93 14.98 13.55
N GLN A 128 -0.05 13.99 13.46
CA GLN A 128 1.22 13.97 14.18
C GLN A 128 2.20 15.01 13.64
N PHE A 129 2.21 15.21 12.32
CA PHE A 129 2.95 16.30 11.69
C PHE A 129 2.52 17.67 12.23
N ALA A 130 1.21 17.92 12.34
CA ALA A 130 0.67 19.16 12.93
C ALA A 130 1.06 19.34 14.42
N GLN A 131 1.38 18.24 15.12
CA GLN A 131 1.89 18.25 16.50
C GLN A 131 3.42 18.39 16.58
N GLY A 132 4.12 18.42 15.44
CA GLY A 132 5.58 18.48 15.38
C GLY A 132 6.29 17.16 15.67
N LEU A 133 5.56 16.05 15.72
CA LEU A 133 6.08 14.70 15.92
C LEU A 133 6.54 14.09 14.59
N ILE A 134 7.50 13.16 14.67
CA ILE A 134 7.86 12.27 13.56
C ILE A 134 7.02 10.99 13.68
N SER A 135 6.23 10.71 12.66
CA SER A 135 5.44 9.49 12.53
C SER A 135 6.34 8.32 12.14
N LEU A 136 6.20 7.19 12.82
CA LEU A 136 6.89 5.94 12.51
C LEU A 136 5.88 4.91 11.97
N PRO A 137 5.35 5.10 10.74
CA PRO A 137 4.57 4.06 10.10
C PRO A 137 5.45 2.84 9.80
N MET A 138 4.83 1.67 9.64
CA MET A 138 5.55 0.40 9.49
C MET A 138 5.18 -0.30 8.19
N GLY A 139 6.18 -0.86 7.53
CA GLY A 139 6.01 -1.74 6.39
C GLY A 139 6.80 -3.02 6.56
N MET A 140 6.23 -4.14 6.19
CA MET A 140 6.86 -5.44 6.32
C MET A 140 7.63 -5.77 5.05
N GLU A 141 8.95 -5.86 5.16
CA GLU A 141 9.80 -6.27 4.05
C GLU A 141 10.09 -7.76 4.14
N ASN A 142 9.69 -8.47 3.08
CA ASN A 142 9.49 -9.92 3.01
C ASN A 142 8.20 -10.37 3.72
N GLY A 143 7.23 -10.84 2.95
CA GLY A 143 5.97 -11.42 3.46
C GLY A 143 6.11 -12.80 4.14
N SER A 144 7.33 -13.32 4.32
CA SER A 144 7.55 -14.60 5.01
C SER A 144 6.89 -14.74 6.39
N PRO A 145 6.67 -13.67 7.20
CA PRO A 145 5.94 -13.74 8.47
C PRO A 145 4.46 -14.12 8.36
N ILE A 146 3.86 -14.05 7.16
CA ILE A 146 2.46 -14.43 6.96
C ILE A 146 2.27 -15.95 7.06
N GLN A 147 3.29 -16.72 6.65
CA GLN A 147 3.34 -18.18 6.78
C GLN A 147 2.14 -18.95 6.19
N GLY A 148 1.50 -18.42 5.15
CA GLY A 148 0.31 -19.05 4.58
C GLY A 148 -0.98 -18.89 5.41
N ASP A 149 -0.97 -18.08 6.47
CA ASP A 149 -2.11 -17.88 7.37
C ASP A 149 -2.61 -16.43 7.33
N MET A 150 -3.84 -16.21 6.89
CA MET A 150 -4.47 -14.89 6.82
C MET A 150 -4.66 -14.26 8.21
N LYS A 151 -4.70 -15.07 9.28
CA LYS A 151 -4.72 -14.53 10.64
C LYS A 151 -3.45 -13.74 10.94
N ASN A 152 -2.29 -14.16 10.45
CA ASN A 152 -1.05 -13.39 10.61
C ASN A 152 -1.14 -12.05 9.88
N LEU A 153 -1.74 -12.00 8.69
CA LEU A 153 -1.99 -10.74 7.98
C LEU A 153 -2.83 -9.77 8.83
N GLU A 154 -3.94 -10.26 9.40
CA GLU A 154 -4.80 -9.47 10.29
C GLU A 154 -4.06 -9.01 11.54
N ASP A 155 -3.30 -9.90 12.19
CA ASP A 155 -2.53 -9.60 13.40
C ASP A 155 -1.49 -8.51 13.12
N PHE A 156 -0.73 -8.59 12.02
CA PHE A 156 0.26 -7.56 11.66
C PHE A 156 -0.40 -6.24 11.27
N TYR A 157 -1.52 -6.28 10.56
CA TYR A 157 -2.29 -5.07 10.27
C TYR A 157 -2.80 -4.41 11.56
N ALA A 158 -3.30 -5.19 12.53
CA ALA A 158 -3.74 -4.69 13.83
C ALA A 158 -2.58 -4.09 14.64
N ARG A 159 -1.36 -4.62 14.48
CA ARG A 159 -0.13 -4.07 15.06
C ARG A 159 0.43 -2.84 14.34
N GLY A 160 -0.23 -2.37 13.28
CA GLY A 160 0.11 -1.10 12.62
C GLY A 160 0.94 -1.22 11.34
N VAL A 161 1.20 -2.43 10.84
CA VAL A 161 1.83 -2.63 9.53
C VAL A 161 0.88 -2.18 8.42
N ARG A 162 1.38 -1.41 7.43
CA ARG A 162 0.56 -0.80 6.38
C ARG A 162 0.99 -1.06 4.95
N TYR A 163 2.15 -1.68 4.73
CA TYR A 163 2.43 -2.38 3.50
C TYR A 163 3.12 -3.72 3.75
N ILE A 164 3.06 -4.63 2.78
CA ILE A 164 3.88 -5.84 2.74
C ILE A 164 4.59 -5.92 1.39
N THR A 165 5.92 -6.04 1.42
CA THR A 165 6.76 -6.43 0.29
C THR A 165 6.69 -7.94 0.12
N LEU A 166 6.13 -8.41 -1.00
CA LEU A 166 5.72 -9.81 -1.12
C LEU A 166 6.87 -10.82 -1.06
N ALA A 167 8.07 -10.43 -1.49
CA ALA A 167 9.30 -11.22 -1.42
C ALA A 167 10.49 -10.30 -1.10
N HIS A 168 11.67 -10.88 -0.87
CA HIS A 168 12.92 -10.13 -0.70
C HIS A 168 14.00 -10.71 -1.63
N SER A 169 15.18 -11.05 -1.13
CA SER A 169 16.31 -11.57 -1.89
C SER A 169 16.16 -13.02 -2.38
N GLN A 170 15.15 -13.76 -1.90
CA GLN A 170 14.79 -15.09 -2.42
C GLN A 170 13.28 -15.22 -2.58
N SER A 171 12.85 -16.12 -3.47
CA SER A 171 11.44 -16.50 -3.60
C SER A 171 10.98 -17.17 -2.31
N ASN A 172 9.77 -16.86 -1.86
CA ASN A 172 9.17 -17.41 -0.65
C ASN A 172 7.84 -18.11 -0.99
N HIS A 173 7.06 -18.51 0.01
CA HIS A 173 5.75 -19.13 -0.18
C HIS A 173 4.68 -18.22 -0.83
N ILE A 174 4.94 -16.92 -1.03
CA ILE A 174 4.02 -15.92 -1.61
C ILE A 174 4.38 -15.61 -3.06
N SER A 175 5.65 -15.32 -3.33
CA SER A 175 6.07 -14.71 -4.60
C SER A 175 7.50 -15.07 -4.99
N ASP A 176 7.75 -15.10 -6.29
CA ASP A 176 9.09 -15.14 -6.85
C ASP A 176 9.79 -13.78 -6.69
N SER A 177 11.01 -13.80 -6.16
CA SER A 177 11.90 -12.63 -6.04
C SER A 177 12.52 -12.26 -7.40
N SER A 178 12.94 -11.01 -7.60
CA SER A 178 13.74 -10.54 -8.75
C SER A 178 15.17 -11.10 -8.73
N TYR A 179 15.70 -11.46 -7.56
CA TYR A 179 17.06 -11.99 -7.42
C TYR A 179 17.17 -13.50 -7.66
N ASP A 180 16.05 -14.23 -7.51
CA ASP A 180 16.07 -15.68 -7.45
C ASP A 180 15.74 -16.37 -8.78
N LEU A 181 16.79 -16.80 -9.49
CA LEU A 181 16.68 -17.43 -10.81
C LEU A 181 15.80 -18.69 -10.86
N ARG A 182 15.46 -19.30 -9.72
CA ARG A 182 14.60 -20.50 -9.67
C ARG A 182 13.18 -20.21 -10.17
N ARG A 183 12.65 -19.00 -9.92
CA ARG A 183 11.31 -18.54 -10.35
C ARG A 183 10.23 -19.62 -10.19
N GLN A 184 10.14 -20.21 -9.00
CA GLN A 184 9.39 -21.43 -8.73
C GLN A 184 7.89 -21.31 -9.02
N TRP A 185 7.30 -20.14 -8.77
CA TRP A 185 5.87 -19.90 -8.97
C TRP A 185 5.55 -19.39 -10.37
N LYS A 186 6.57 -18.94 -11.11
CA LYS A 186 6.43 -18.17 -12.33
C LYS A 186 5.56 -16.93 -12.05
N GLY A 187 5.90 -16.19 -11.00
CA GLY A 187 5.16 -15.03 -10.49
C GLY A 187 4.72 -15.22 -9.04
N LEU A 188 3.42 -15.14 -8.78
CA LEU A 188 2.79 -15.37 -7.48
C LEU A 188 2.44 -16.85 -7.29
N SER A 189 2.61 -17.34 -6.07
CA SER A 189 2.07 -18.64 -5.64
C SER A 189 0.52 -18.59 -5.59
N PRO A 190 -0.17 -19.74 -5.49
CA PRO A 190 -1.61 -19.75 -5.24
C PRO A 190 -2.00 -18.91 -4.01
N PHE A 191 -1.28 -19.10 -2.90
CA PHE A 191 -1.47 -18.30 -1.69
C PHE A 191 -1.20 -16.81 -1.93
N GLY A 192 -0.14 -16.45 -2.67
CA GLY A 192 0.18 -15.06 -2.95
C GLY A 192 -0.91 -14.33 -3.74
N LYS A 193 -1.64 -15.03 -4.60
CA LYS A 193 -2.81 -14.47 -5.30
C LYS A 193 -3.96 -14.17 -4.34
N GLU A 194 -4.22 -15.08 -3.41
CA GLU A 194 -5.23 -14.88 -2.35
C GLU A 194 -4.82 -13.71 -1.43
N LEU A 195 -3.53 -13.65 -1.06
CA LEU A 195 -2.98 -12.60 -0.20
C LEU A 195 -3.15 -11.20 -0.82
N VAL A 196 -2.85 -11.04 -2.11
CA VAL A 196 -3.06 -9.77 -2.83
C VAL A 196 -4.50 -9.29 -2.72
N VAL A 197 -5.47 -10.20 -2.88
CA VAL A 197 -6.89 -9.86 -2.75
C VAL A 197 -7.24 -9.47 -1.32
N GLU A 198 -6.75 -10.21 -0.33
CA GLU A 198 -7.05 -9.92 1.08
C GLU A 198 -6.43 -8.61 1.56
N MET A 199 -5.21 -8.31 1.13
CA MET A 199 -4.55 -7.02 1.39
C MET A 199 -5.40 -5.84 0.90
N ASN A 200 -6.02 -5.97 -0.27
CA ASN A 200 -6.94 -4.93 -0.79
C ASN A 200 -8.18 -4.76 0.10
N LYS A 201 -8.77 -5.84 0.61
CA LYS A 201 -9.96 -5.77 1.47
C LYS A 201 -9.68 -5.07 2.80
N ILE A 202 -8.54 -5.36 3.42
CA ILE A 202 -8.23 -4.83 4.76
C ILE A 202 -7.59 -3.44 4.73
N GLY A 203 -7.09 -3.00 3.56
CA GLY A 203 -6.42 -1.71 3.40
C GLY A 203 -4.90 -1.79 3.62
N MET A 204 -4.30 -2.96 3.39
CA MET A 204 -2.86 -3.15 3.37
C MET A 204 -2.31 -2.80 1.98
N MET A 205 -1.38 -1.86 1.89
CA MET A 205 -0.73 -1.54 0.62
C MET A 205 0.13 -2.73 0.15
N ILE A 206 0.09 -3.00 -1.15
CA ILE A 206 0.94 -4.03 -1.76
C ILE A 206 2.21 -3.36 -2.27
N ASP A 207 3.35 -3.83 -1.76
CA ASP A 207 4.66 -3.40 -2.23
C ASP A 207 5.27 -4.42 -3.20
N ILE A 208 5.62 -3.92 -4.39
CA ILE A 208 6.22 -4.70 -5.49
C ILE A 208 7.73 -4.48 -5.61
N SER A 209 8.37 -3.80 -4.67
CA SER A 209 9.83 -3.89 -4.55
C SER A 209 10.27 -5.36 -4.35
N HIS A 210 11.45 -5.72 -4.86
CA HIS A 210 12.03 -7.09 -4.83
C HIS A 210 11.30 -8.21 -5.58
N VAL A 211 10.05 -8.05 -6.03
CA VAL A 211 9.35 -9.14 -6.73
C VAL A 211 9.85 -9.29 -8.18
N SER A 212 9.76 -10.50 -8.72
CA SER A 212 10.06 -10.74 -10.14
C SER A 212 9.10 -10.00 -11.07
N ASP A 213 9.53 -9.71 -12.31
CA ASP A 213 8.69 -9.06 -13.33
C ASP A 213 7.33 -9.75 -13.51
N LYS A 214 7.34 -11.08 -13.52
CA LYS A 214 6.11 -11.85 -13.70
C LYS A 214 5.18 -11.75 -12.49
N ALA A 215 5.72 -11.70 -11.28
CA ALA A 215 4.93 -11.45 -10.08
C ALA A 215 4.36 -10.02 -10.10
N PHE A 216 5.17 -9.03 -10.47
CA PHE A 216 4.73 -7.64 -10.65
C PHE A 216 3.50 -7.54 -11.55
N TYR A 217 3.55 -8.11 -12.76
CA TYR A 217 2.41 -8.02 -13.69
C TYR A 217 1.16 -8.73 -13.16
N GLN A 218 1.31 -9.85 -12.44
CA GLN A 218 0.18 -10.53 -11.81
C GLN A 218 -0.42 -9.72 -10.67
N VAL A 219 0.40 -9.04 -9.86
CA VAL A 219 -0.09 -8.11 -8.84
C VAL A 219 -0.88 -6.97 -9.48
N ILE A 220 -0.35 -6.36 -10.54
CA ILE A 220 -1.03 -5.27 -11.27
C ILE A 220 -2.38 -5.73 -11.83
N GLU A 221 -2.47 -6.97 -12.32
CA GLU A 221 -3.72 -7.54 -12.84
C GLU A 221 -4.75 -7.82 -11.74
N LEU A 222 -4.29 -8.34 -10.59
CA LEU A 222 -5.17 -8.76 -9.50
C LEU A 222 -5.64 -7.59 -8.63
N SER A 223 -4.77 -6.61 -8.37
CA SER A 223 -5.06 -5.57 -7.40
C SER A 223 -6.14 -4.60 -7.89
N LYS A 224 -7.06 -4.26 -6.98
CA LYS A 224 -8.16 -3.30 -7.20
C LYS A 224 -7.84 -1.89 -6.70
N VAL A 225 -6.66 -1.71 -6.13
CA VAL A 225 -6.16 -0.45 -5.58
C VAL A 225 -4.78 -0.16 -6.15
N PRO A 226 -4.29 1.09 -6.03
CA PRO A 226 -2.93 1.40 -6.43
C PRO A 226 -1.89 0.62 -5.60
N VAL A 227 -0.82 0.16 -6.26
CA VAL A 227 0.33 -0.49 -5.61
C VAL A 227 1.49 0.48 -5.41
N ILE A 228 2.44 0.13 -4.56
CA ILE A 228 3.68 0.90 -4.35
C ILE A 228 4.88 0.08 -4.80
N ALA A 229 5.93 0.75 -5.27
CA ALA A 229 7.30 0.23 -5.20
C ALA A 229 8.00 1.04 -4.10
N SER A 230 8.13 0.48 -2.89
CA SER A 230 8.56 1.23 -1.69
C SER A 230 10.01 1.72 -1.74
N HIS A 231 10.85 1.02 -2.50
CA HIS A 231 12.24 1.40 -2.78
C HIS A 231 12.70 0.65 -4.04
N SER A 232 12.49 1.25 -5.21
CA SER A 232 12.94 0.69 -6.50
C SER A 232 13.44 1.79 -7.41
N SER A 233 14.43 1.45 -8.24
CA SER A 233 15.01 2.35 -9.23
C SER A 233 14.79 1.78 -10.63
N LEU A 234 15.34 2.42 -11.66
CA LEU A 234 14.94 2.17 -13.05
C LEU A 234 16.02 1.43 -13.85
N ARG A 235 15.63 0.35 -14.54
CA ARG A 235 16.50 -0.47 -15.41
C ARG A 235 17.13 0.34 -16.54
N LYS A 236 16.53 1.47 -16.89
CA LYS A 236 17.09 2.43 -17.84
C LYS A 236 18.53 2.86 -17.49
N PHE A 237 18.85 2.96 -16.19
CA PHE A 237 20.15 3.38 -15.69
C PHE A 237 21.00 2.22 -15.14
N THR A 238 20.44 1.01 -15.06
CA THR A 238 21.13 -0.22 -14.68
C THR A 238 20.65 -1.39 -15.57
N PRO A 239 21.06 -1.45 -16.85
CA PRO A 239 20.51 -2.41 -17.79
C PRO A 239 20.68 -3.86 -17.32
N GLY A 240 19.61 -4.66 -17.41
CA GLY A 240 19.61 -6.07 -17.02
C GLY A 240 19.49 -6.36 -15.52
N PHE A 241 19.49 -5.35 -14.65
CA PHE A 241 19.32 -5.55 -13.21
C PHE A 241 17.83 -5.61 -12.84
N GLU A 242 17.27 -6.82 -12.76
CA GLU A 242 15.82 -7.05 -12.54
C GLU A 242 15.28 -6.59 -11.18
N ARG A 243 16.14 -6.24 -10.22
CA ARG A 243 15.69 -5.57 -9.00
C ARG A 243 15.10 -4.18 -9.27
N ASN A 244 15.47 -3.58 -10.39
CA ASN A 244 14.93 -2.32 -10.88
C ASN A 244 13.80 -2.56 -11.88
N MET A 245 12.96 -1.55 -12.06
CA MET A 245 11.79 -1.61 -12.94
C MET A 245 12.15 -1.14 -14.36
N ASP A 246 11.66 -1.81 -15.38
CA ASP A 246 11.75 -1.30 -16.75
C ASP A 246 10.60 -0.31 -17.08
N ASP A 247 10.72 0.36 -18.22
CA ASP A 247 9.76 1.38 -18.65
C ASP A 247 8.34 0.83 -18.83
N ASP A 248 8.18 -0.45 -19.16
CA ASP A 248 6.85 -1.04 -19.37
C ASP A 248 6.17 -1.39 -18.05
N MET A 249 6.94 -1.85 -17.06
CA MET A 249 6.48 -1.97 -15.68
C MET A 249 6.09 -0.60 -15.10
N ILE A 250 6.92 0.43 -15.31
CA ILE A 250 6.64 1.79 -14.83
C ILE A 250 5.32 2.30 -15.44
N LYS A 251 5.11 2.13 -16.76
CA LYS A 251 3.85 2.47 -17.43
C LYS A 251 2.65 1.68 -16.89
N ALA A 252 2.82 0.38 -16.60
CA ALA A 252 1.76 -0.44 -16.04
C ALA A 252 1.37 0.01 -14.62
N LEU A 253 2.37 0.33 -13.79
CA LEU A 253 2.14 0.90 -12.45
C LEU A 253 1.45 2.26 -12.53
N GLY A 254 1.85 3.14 -13.46
CA GLY A 254 1.17 4.42 -13.71
C GLY A 254 -0.31 4.23 -14.07
N LYS A 255 -0.65 3.26 -14.94
CA LYS A 255 -2.04 2.92 -15.28
C LYS A 255 -2.85 2.37 -14.10
N ASN A 256 -2.21 1.61 -13.20
CA ASN A 256 -2.82 1.13 -11.96
C ASN A 256 -3.06 2.28 -10.95
N GLY A 257 -2.40 3.43 -11.14
CA GLY A 257 -2.49 4.58 -10.23
C GLY A 257 -1.41 4.59 -9.15
N GLY A 258 -0.47 3.64 -9.17
CA GLY A 258 0.55 3.42 -8.15
C GLY A 258 1.65 4.49 -8.08
N VAL A 259 2.66 4.27 -7.25
CA VAL A 259 3.81 5.18 -7.08
C VAL A 259 5.14 4.41 -7.04
N VAL A 260 6.16 4.95 -7.71
CA VAL A 260 7.54 4.45 -7.62
C VAL A 260 8.32 5.34 -6.64
N GLN A 261 8.79 4.76 -5.55
CA GLN A 261 9.60 5.45 -4.56
C GLN A 261 11.06 5.14 -4.86
N ILE A 262 11.82 6.15 -5.29
CA ILE A 262 13.16 5.96 -5.85
C ILE A 262 14.15 5.55 -4.75
N ASN A 263 14.82 4.42 -4.97
CA ASN A 263 15.92 3.93 -4.13
C ASN A 263 17.19 4.76 -4.34
N PHE A 264 17.94 5.04 -3.26
CA PHE A 264 19.14 5.87 -3.36
C PHE A 264 20.43 5.06 -3.50
N GLY A 265 20.49 3.80 -3.07
CA GLY A 265 21.71 2.99 -3.09
C GLY A 265 22.42 3.05 -4.45
N SER A 266 23.70 3.40 -4.48
CA SER A 266 24.41 3.76 -5.73
C SER A 266 24.34 2.64 -6.76
N SER A 267 24.45 1.37 -6.35
CA SER A 267 24.35 0.22 -7.25
C SER A 267 22.95 -0.03 -7.83
N PHE A 268 21.93 0.66 -7.32
CA PHE A 268 20.56 0.64 -7.84
C PHE A 268 20.32 1.82 -8.78
N VAL A 269 21.06 2.93 -8.65
CA VAL A 269 20.83 4.11 -9.49
C VAL A 269 21.87 4.31 -10.60
N SER A 270 23.04 3.67 -10.51
CA SER A 270 24.16 3.83 -11.43
C SER A 270 24.68 2.49 -11.96
N GLU A 271 24.84 2.38 -13.29
CA GLU A 271 25.46 1.23 -13.95
C GLU A 271 26.89 0.97 -13.45
N GLY A 272 27.68 2.03 -13.25
CA GLY A 272 29.08 1.90 -12.78
C GLY A 272 29.16 1.29 -11.38
N ALA A 273 28.33 1.75 -10.46
CA ALA A 273 28.23 1.20 -9.10
C ALA A 273 27.65 -0.22 -9.08
N ASN A 274 26.69 -0.50 -9.97
CA ASN A 274 26.14 -1.85 -10.12
C ASN A 274 27.21 -2.84 -10.61
N ALA A 275 27.93 -2.47 -11.67
CA ALA A 275 29.00 -3.27 -12.23
C ALA A 275 30.13 -3.50 -11.22
N TRP A 276 30.54 -2.46 -10.50
CA TRP A 276 31.52 -2.57 -9.41
C TRP A 276 31.05 -3.56 -8.35
N ARG A 277 29.81 -3.44 -7.86
CA ARG A 277 29.26 -4.34 -6.82
C ARG A 277 29.23 -5.78 -7.29
N ASN A 278 28.83 -6.03 -8.53
CA ASN A 278 28.81 -7.38 -9.10
C ASN A 278 30.23 -7.98 -9.17
N GLN A 279 31.22 -7.19 -9.59
CA GLN A 279 32.61 -7.63 -9.65
C GLN A 279 33.19 -7.88 -8.25
N PHE A 280 32.90 -6.99 -7.30
CA PHE A 280 33.30 -7.13 -5.90
C PHE A 280 32.72 -8.41 -5.30
N ASN A 281 31.41 -8.63 -5.40
CA ASN A 281 30.73 -9.82 -4.86
C ASN A 281 31.30 -11.13 -5.41
N VAL A 282 31.62 -11.19 -6.71
CA VAL A 282 32.28 -12.37 -7.31
C VAL A 282 33.70 -12.56 -6.79
N ALA A 283 34.41 -11.48 -6.49
CA ALA A 283 35.79 -11.54 -6.03
C ALA A 283 35.89 -11.91 -4.55
N ILE A 284 35.12 -11.24 -3.68
CA ILE A 284 35.07 -11.53 -2.24
C ILE A 284 34.49 -12.93 -1.98
N GLY A 285 33.45 -13.37 -2.72
CA GLY A 285 32.85 -14.69 -2.52
C GLY A 285 33.84 -15.85 -2.70
N LYS A 286 34.88 -15.70 -3.54
CA LYS A 286 35.95 -16.70 -3.67
C LYS A 286 36.85 -16.75 -2.44
N VAL A 287 37.05 -15.62 -1.78
CA VAL A 287 37.81 -15.52 -0.53
C VAL A 287 36.98 -16.09 0.61
N GLU A 288 35.70 -15.73 0.69
CA GLU A 288 34.78 -16.21 1.72
C GLU A 288 34.56 -17.73 1.63
N GLU A 289 34.47 -18.30 0.42
CA GLU A 289 34.39 -19.76 0.22
C GLU A 289 35.64 -20.48 0.78
N GLN A 290 36.81 -19.84 0.72
CA GLN A 290 38.06 -20.44 1.14
C GLN A 290 38.37 -20.22 2.64
N TYR A 291 38.03 -19.06 3.18
CA TYR A 291 38.47 -18.61 4.50
C TYR A 291 37.32 -18.34 5.49
N GLY A 292 36.09 -18.20 5.00
CA GLY A 292 34.92 -17.76 5.76
C GLY A 292 34.66 -16.25 5.64
N GLU A 293 33.38 -15.87 5.78
CA GLU A 293 32.88 -14.49 5.63
C GLU A 293 33.55 -13.52 6.62
N ASP A 294 33.64 -13.90 7.90
CA ASP A 294 34.24 -13.09 8.96
C ASP A 294 35.76 -13.27 9.13
N SER A 295 36.44 -13.83 8.12
CA SER A 295 37.88 -14.11 8.20
C SER A 295 38.73 -12.84 8.09
N ALA A 296 39.93 -12.86 8.69
CA ALA A 296 40.88 -11.75 8.55
C ALA A 296 41.30 -11.55 7.08
N GLU A 297 41.32 -12.63 6.30
CA GLU A 297 41.58 -12.63 4.87
C GLU A 297 40.48 -11.93 4.07
N ALA A 298 39.21 -12.19 4.38
CA ALA A 298 38.07 -11.52 3.75
C ALA A 298 38.10 -10.01 4.04
N VAL A 299 38.30 -9.62 5.31
CA VAL A 299 38.42 -8.21 5.72
C VAL A 299 39.59 -7.52 5.00
N ALA A 300 40.78 -8.14 5.01
CA ALA A 300 41.96 -7.57 4.34
C ALA A 300 41.80 -7.49 2.82
N PHE A 301 41.12 -8.46 2.21
CA PHE A 301 40.79 -8.43 0.79
C PHE A 301 39.86 -7.26 0.47
N GLU A 302 38.79 -7.07 1.25
CA GLU A 302 37.84 -5.99 1.06
C GLU A 302 38.50 -4.61 1.15
N GLU A 303 39.29 -4.37 2.20
CA GLU A 303 40.04 -3.11 2.39
C GLU A 303 40.96 -2.82 1.20
N LYS A 304 41.71 -3.85 0.77
CA LYS A 304 42.61 -3.74 -0.39
C LYS A 304 41.84 -3.46 -1.67
N TYR A 305 40.76 -4.20 -1.93
CA TYR A 305 39.95 -4.06 -3.14
C TYR A 305 39.35 -2.66 -3.23
N LYS A 306 38.74 -2.17 -2.15
CA LYS A 306 38.16 -0.81 -2.10
C LYS A 306 39.21 0.29 -2.28
N LYS A 307 40.45 0.06 -1.84
CA LYS A 307 41.56 1.01 -2.06
C LYS A 307 42.07 1.01 -3.51
N GLU A 308 42.19 -0.17 -4.12
CA GLU A 308 42.71 -0.31 -5.49
C GLU A 308 41.64 -0.02 -6.56
N SER A 309 40.38 -0.25 -6.23
CA SER A 309 39.21 0.03 -7.07
C SER A 309 38.16 0.76 -6.22
N PRO A 310 38.28 2.09 -6.05
CA PRO A 310 37.34 2.89 -5.27
C PRO A 310 35.89 2.71 -5.73
N TYR A 311 34.96 2.65 -4.77
CA TYR A 311 33.54 2.53 -5.07
C TYR A 311 33.05 3.77 -5.83
N PRO A 312 32.43 3.62 -7.01
CA PRO A 312 31.95 4.76 -7.78
C PRO A 312 30.58 5.21 -7.25
N PHE A 313 30.58 5.99 -6.16
CA PHE A 313 29.34 6.53 -5.58
C PHE A 313 28.52 7.28 -6.63
N ALA A 314 27.20 7.05 -6.61
CA ALA A 314 26.26 7.86 -7.37
C ALA A 314 26.22 9.28 -6.80
N THR A 315 25.59 10.20 -7.55
CA THR A 315 25.43 11.59 -7.13
C THR A 315 23.95 11.90 -6.93
N LEU A 316 23.66 13.04 -6.30
CA LEU A 316 22.31 13.62 -6.28
C LEU A 316 21.68 13.68 -7.69
N ASP A 317 22.45 14.08 -8.71
CA ASP A 317 21.95 14.15 -10.09
C ASP A 317 21.54 12.79 -10.64
N THR A 318 22.25 11.72 -10.27
CA THR A 318 21.86 10.36 -10.65
C THR A 318 20.48 10.00 -10.08
N VAL A 319 20.18 10.36 -8.83
CA VAL A 319 18.85 10.12 -8.24
C VAL A 319 17.77 10.96 -8.94
N LEU A 320 18.06 12.23 -9.20
CA LEU A 320 17.13 13.12 -9.89
C LEU A 320 16.86 12.66 -11.34
N ASP A 321 17.82 12.04 -12.03
CA ASP A 321 17.61 11.48 -13.38
C ASP A 321 16.55 10.37 -13.38
N HIS A 322 16.49 9.57 -12.32
CA HIS A 322 15.42 8.58 -12.15
C HIS A 322 14.07 9.25 -11.94
N ILE A 323 14.02 10.28 -11.09
CA ILE A 323 12.79 11.06 -10.86
C ILE A 323 12.29 11.67 -12.18
N ASP A 324 13.16 12.35 -12.92
CA ASP A 324 12.83 12.96 -14.21
C ASP A 324 12.28 11.94 -15.20
N HIS A 325 12.88 10.73 -15.25
CA HIS A 325 12.44 9.68 -16.16
C HIS A 325 11.05 9.14 -15.80
N VAL A 326 10.74 8.92 -14.51
CA VAL A 326 9.38 8.52 -14.09
C VAL A 326 8.37 9.61 -14.43
N VAL A 327 8.68 10.87 -14.11
CA VAL A 327 7.80 12.01 -14.40
C VAL A 327 7.54 12.15 -15.89
N LYS A 328 8.56 11.94 -16.73
CA LYS A 328 8.43 11.96 -18.19
C LYS A 328 7.58 10.80 -18.72
N LEU A 329 7.68 9.61 -18.12
CA LEU A 329 6.98 8.42 -18.60
C LEU A 329 5.50 8.38 -18.19
N ILE A 330 5.20 8.69 -16.93
CA ILE A 330 3.87 8.47 -16.35
C ILE A 330 3.32 9.68 -15.58
N GLY A 331 4.06 10.79 -15.49
CA GLY A 331 3.60 12.03 -14.87
C GLY A 331 4.02 12.21 -13.40
N ILE A 332 3.78 13.41 -12.89
CA ILE A 332 4.26 13.85 -11.57
C ILE A 332 3.63 13.12 -10.38
N ASP A 333 2.48 12.46 -10.58
CA ASP A 333 1.67 11.87 -9.50
C ASP A 333 2.12 10.47 -9.05
N HIS A 334 3.22 9.97 -9.63
CA HIS A 334 3.63 8.56 -9.54
C HIS A 334 5.09 8.35 -9.12
N VAL A 335 5.72 9.35 -8.54
CA VAL A 335 7.11 9.26 -8.05
C VAL A 335 7.24 9.83 -6.64
N GLY A 336 8.13 9.25 -5.84
CA GLY A 336 8.53 9.80 -4.55
C GLY A 336 9.81 9.16 -4.03
N ILE A 337 9.95 9.02 -2.72
CA ILE A 337 11.22 8.75 -2.04
C ILE A 337 11.16 7.45 -1.25
N GLY A 338 12.12 6.55 -1.50
CA GLY A 338 12.29 5.29 -0.77
C GLY A 338 13.77 5.01 -0.62
N SER A 339 14.45 5.76 0.26
CA SER A 339 15.91 5.90 0.24
C SER A 339 16.67 4.59 0.44
N ASP A 340 16.10 3.67 1.23
CA ASP A 340 16.78 2.46 1.70
C ASP A 340 17.93 2.79 2.69
N TYR A 341 17.76 3.91 3.44
CA TYR A 341 18.64 4.30 4.54
C TYR A 341 18.70 3.19 5.60
N ASP A 342 19.89 2.98 6.18
CA ASP A 342 20.25 1.85 7.03
C ASP A 342 20.19 0.46 6.36
N GLY A 343 19.73 0.36 5.10
CA GLY A 343 19.58 -0.91 4.36
C GLY A 343 20.70 -1.20 3.35
N VAL A 344 21.39 -0.16 2.85
CA VAL A 344 22.38 -0.28 1.75
C VAL A 344 23.84 0.01 2.17
N GLY A 345 24.10 0.13 3.47
CA GLY A 345 25.42 0.50 4.02
C GLY A 345 25.92 1.85 3.46
N ASP A 346 27.24 2.04 3.36
CA ASP A 346 27.82 3.31 2.86
C ASP A 346 27.56 3.55 1.36
N SER A 347 26.85 2.67 0.64
CA SER A 347 26.67 2.81 -0.81
C SER A 347 25.76 3.99 -1.24
N LEU A 348 25.28 4.82 -0.31
CA LEU A 348 24.43 5.97 -0.59
C LEU A 348 25.13 7.04 -1.46
N PRO A 349 24.38 7.82 -2.26
CA PRO A 349 24.94 8.82 -3.16
C PRO A 349 25.62 9.97 -2.41
N GLU A 350 26.56 10.62 -3.09
CA GLU A 350 27.13 11.88 -2.64
C GLU A 350 26.02 12.93 -2.43
N ASN A 351 26.09 13.65 -1.31
CA ASN A 351 25.08 14.61 -0.84
C ASN A 351 23.71 14.00 -0.48
N LEU A 352 23.57 12.68 -0.41
CA LEU A 352 22.36 11.97 0.07
C LEU A 352 22.73 10.86 1.06
N LYS A 353 23.65 11.16 1.98
CA LYS A 353 24.28 10.17 2.87
C LYS A 353 23.47 9.82 4.11
N ASP A 354 22.53 10.66 4.51
CA ASP A 354 21.66 10.39 5.66
C ASP A 354 20.39 11.26 5.60
N VAL A 355 19.46 11.02 6.53
CA VAL A 355 18.18 11.73 6.57
C VAL A 355 18.26 13.23 6.81
N SER A 356 19.43 13.79 7.13
CA SER A 356 19.61 15.26 7.20
C SER A 356 19.66 15.93 5.83
N THR A 357 19.82 15.14 4.76
CA THR A 357 20.15 15.63 3.42
C THR A 357 18.95 15.79 2.47
N TYR A 358 17.71 15.54 2.89
CA TYR A 358 16.54 15.81 2.03
C TYR A 358 16.46 17.25 1.46
N PRO A 359 16.93 18.32 2.15
CA PRO A 359 17.01 19.65 1.56
C PRO A 359 17.91 19.70 0.30
N ASN A 360 18.91 18.81 0.18
CA ASN A 360 19.73 18.68 -1.01
C ASN A 360 18.90 18.17 -2.19
N LEU A 361 18.06 17.16 -1.97
CA LEU A 361 17.12 16.65 -2.97
C LEU A 361 16.16 17.74 -3.45
N VAL A 362 15.58 18.49 -2.51
CA VAL A 362 14.69 19.62 -2.81
C VAL A 362 15.42 20.69 -3.63
N GLN A 363 16.66 21.03 -3.26
CA GLN A 363 17.48 21.98 -4.02
C GLN A 363 17.74 21.47 -5.45
N GLY A 364 18.02 20.18 -5.60
CA GLY A 364 18.19 19.54 -6.90
C GLY A 364 16.95 19.65 -7.79
N LEU A 365 15.76 19.37 -7.23
CA LEU A 365 14.48 19.52 -7.94
C LEU A 365 14.22 20.97 -8.35
N LEU A 366 14.49 21.94 -7.46
CA LEU A 366 14.38 23.37 -7.79
C LEU A 366 15.33 23.77 -8.93
N ASN A 367 16.58 23.27 -8.92
CA ASN A 367 17.56 23.53 -9.97
C ASN A 367 17.10 22.97 -11.33
N ARG A 368 16.34 21.86 -11.34
CA ARG A 368 15.73 21.26 -12.53
C ARG A 368 14.42 21.93 -12.96
N GLY A 369 13.99 22.98 -12.26
CA GLY A 369 12.81 23.78 -12.61
C GLY A 369 11.49 23.17 -12.17
N TYR A 370 11.50 22.20 -11.24
CA TYR A 370 10.27 21.70 -10.64
C TYR A 370 9.57 22.82 -9.86
N LYS A 371 8.26 22.92 -10.05
CA LYS A 371 7.42 23.84 -9.29
C LYS A 371 7.22 23.32 -7.87
N GLU A 372 6.94 24.22 -6.93
CA GLU A 372 6.75 23.89 -5.52
C GLU A 372 5.66 22.83 -5.31
N GLU A 373 4.53 22.95 -6.01
CA GLU A 373 3.43 21.98 -5.94
C GLU A 373 3.83 20.57 -6.43
N HIS A 374 4.79 20.48 -7.35
CA HIS A 374 5.32 19.20 -7.83
C HIS A 374 6.33 18.60 -6.84
N ILE A 375 7.15 19.45 -6.22
CA ILE A 375 8.08 19.02 -5.17
C ILE A 375 7.30 18.44 -3.99
N ILE A 376 6.23 19.10 -3.55
CA ILE A 376 5.38 18.64 -2.44
C ILE A 376 4.78 17.25 -2.73
N LYS A 377 4.41 17.00 -4.00
CA LYS A 377 3.95 15.68 -4.44
C LYS A 377 5.03 14.61 -4.31
N ILE A 378 6.25 14.89 -4.79
CA ILE A 378 7.41 13.99 -4.69
C ILE A 378 7.80 13.72 -3.23
N LEU A 379 7.80 14.76 -2.38
CA LEU A 379 8.21 14.64 -0.98
C LEU A 379 7.33 13.67 -0.18
N GLY A 380 6.05 13.53 -0.52
CA GLY A 380 5.18 12.60 0.19
C GLY A 380 3.72 12.61 -0.27
N GLY A 381 3.28 13.68 -0.95
CA GLY A 381 1.89 13.80 -1.41
C GLY A 381 1.41 12.62 -2.27
N ASN A 382 2.28 12.10 -3.14
CA ASN A 382 1.95 10.97 -4.01
C ASN A 382 1.78 9.66 -3.23
N PHE A 383 2.67 9.40 -2.28
CA PHE A 383 2.57 8.20 -1.43
C PHE A 383 1.33 8.27 -0.54
N LEU A 384 1.08 9.41 0.12
CA LEU A 384 -0.10 9.61 0.95
C LEU A 384 -1.40 9.52 0.14
N ARG A 385 -1.41 9.91 -1.14
CA ARG A 385 -2.53 9.68 -2.05
C ARG A 385 -2.80 8.18 -2.19
N VAL A 386 -1.80 7.39 -2.59
CA VAL A 386 -1.93 5.94 -2.77
C VAL A 386 -2.41 5.27 -1.49
N TRP A 387 -1.80 5.58 -0.35
CA TRP A 387 -2.20 5.03 0.95
C TRP A 387 -3.67 5.37 1.26
N ARG A 388 -4.09 6.63 1.05
CA ARG A 388 -5.48 7.05 1.28
C ARG A 388 -6.46 6.34 0.35
N GLU A 389 -6.11 6.11 -0.91
CA GLU A 389 -6.96 5.37 -1.86
C GLU A 389 -7.16 3.91 -1.42
N VAL A 390 -6.10 3.27 -0.91
CA VAL A 390 -6.14 1.91 -0.33
C VAL A 390 -7.06 1.86 0.90
N GLU A 391 -6.91 2.80 1.84
CA GLU A 391 -7.78 2.92 3.02
C GLU A 391 -9.25 3.13 2.63
N GLN A 392 -9.51 4.00 1.64
CA GLN A 392 -10.86 4.29 1.18
C GLN A 392 -11.53 3.08 0.53
N PHE A 393 -10.79 2.29 -0.25
CA PHE A 393 -11.30 1.05 -0.83
C PHE A 393 -11.70 0.04 0.24
N ALA A 394 -10.85 -0.15 1.25
CA ALA A 394 -11.13 -1.04 2.38
C ALA A 394 -12.35 -0.57 3.18
N ASN A 395 -12.45 0.73 3.48
CA ASN A 395 -13.57 1.29 4.22
C ASN A 395 -14.90 1.17 3.46
N LYS A 396 -14.91 1.40 2.14
CA LYS A 396 -16.11 1.17 1.31
C LYS A 396 -16.54 -0.29 1.31
N SER A 397 -15.57 -1.20 1.23
CA SER A 397 -15.83 -2.64 1.29
C SER A 397 -16.38 -3.05 2.65
N LYS A 398 -15.80 -2.54 3.75
CA LYS A 398 -16.30 -2.75 5.12
C LYS A 398 -17.69 -2.18 5.31
N THR A 399 -17.98 -0.93 4.91
CA THR A 399 -19.34 -0.38 5.03
C THR A 399 -20.34 -1.16 4.18
N THR A 400 -19.92 -1.70 3.03
CA THR A 400 -20.78 -2.57 2.21
C THR A 400 -21.04 -3.89 2.93
N ASN A 401 -20.01 -4.53 3.46
CA ASN A 401 -20.10 -5.79 4.19
C ASN A 401 -20.81 -5.64 5.54
N GLU A 402 -20.55 -4.60 6.33
CA GLU A 402 -21.25 -4.29 7.59
C GLU A 402 -22.71 -3.95 7.32
N ARG A 403 -23.04 -3.25 6.23
CA ARG A 403 -24.44 -3.12 5.81
C ARG A 403 -25.00 -4.50 5.49
N LEU A 404 -24.32 -5.31 4.68
CA LEU A 404 -24.74 -6.68 4.37
C LEU A 404 -24.88 -7.57 5.61
N GLU A 405 -23.98 -7.48 6.60
CA GLU A 405 -23.95 -8.26 7.84
C GLU A 405 -24.99 -7.75 8.85
N GLN A 406 -25.21 -6.43 8.91
CA GLN A 406 -26.38 -5.83 9.58
C GLN A 406 -27.69 -6.25 8.88
N PHE A 407 -27.62 -6.67 7.61
CA PHE A 407 -28.70 -7.33 6.88
C PHE A 407 -28.70 -8.88 7.04
N MET A 408 -27.67 -9.49 7.66
CA MET A 408 -27.54 -10.92 7.98
C MET A 408 -28.00 -11.26 9.42
N GLY A 409 -29.03 -10.57 9.91
CA GLY A 409 -30.00 -11.22 10.80
C GLY A 409 -30.72 -12.37 10.05
N ASN A 410 -31.95 -12.69 10.43
CA ASN A 410 -32.83 -13.64 9.70
C ASN A 410 -33.20 -13.22 8.25
N GLY A 411 -32.42 -12.34 7.59
CA GLY A 411 -32.68 -11.80 6.26
C GLY A 411 -33.64 -10.61 6.23
N VAL A 412 -34.11 -10.13 7.39
CA VAL A 412 -35.12 -9.08 7.52
C VAL A 412 -34.49 -7.76 7.97
N ILE A 413 -34.65 -6.72 7.15
CA ILE A 413 -34.31 -5.33 7.48
C ILE A 413 -35.50 -4.71 8.18
N THR A 414 -35.30 -4.05 9.32
CA THR A 414 -36.35 -3.37 10.08
C THR A 414 -35.97 -1.92 10.36
N LYS A 415 -36.88 -0.98 10.06
CA LYS A 415 -36.72 0.45 10.27
C LYS A 415 -37.83 0.98 11.16
N GLU A 416 -37.51 1.80 12.15
CA GLU A 416 -38.53 2.54 12.89
C GLU A 416 -39.19 3.59 11.98
N SER A 417 -40.51 3.71 12.08
CA SER A 417 -41.29 4.73 11.39
C SER A 417 -41.78 5.77 12.37
N GLN A 418 -41.77 7.04 11.97
CA GLN A 418 -42.33 8.15 12.74
C GLN A 418 -43.87 8.24 12.61
N TYR A 419 -44.45 7.38 11.77
CA TYR A 419 -45.86 7.40 11.40
C TYR A 419 -46.61 6.16 11.89
N SER A 420 -47.94 6.20 11.84
CA SER A 420 -48.77 5.01 12.08
C SER A 420 -48.51 3.91 11.06
N VAL A 421 -48.92 2.66 11.35
CA VAL A 421 -48.82 1.53 10.41
C VAL A 421 -49.53 1.82 9.09
N ALA A 422 -50.74 2.37 9.17
CA ALA A 422 -51.54 2.72 7.99
C ALA A 422 -50.86 3.81 7.14
N GLU A 423 -50.38 4.88 7.77
CA GLU A 423 -49.70 5.98 7.10
C GLU A 423 -48.35 5.54 6.50
N THR A 424 -47.58 4.72 7.21
CA THR A 424 -46.32 4.15 6.69
C THR A 424 -46.55 3.36 5.41
N ILE A 425 -47.61 2.54 5.36
CA ILE A 425 -47.97 1.75 4.18
C ILE A 425 -48.47 2.64 3.04
N GLU A 426 -49.32 3.63 3.31
CA GLU A 426 -49.81 4.57 2.29
C GLU A 426 -48.66 5.37 1.66
N ARG A 427 -47.72 5.85 2.48
CA ARG A 427 -46.50 6.53 2.02
C ARG A 427 -45.65 5.63 1.14
N LEU A 428 -45.40 4.40 1.59
CA LEU A 428 -44.63 3.44 0.81
C LEU A 428 -45.32 3.12 -0.52
N GLU A 429 -46.63 2.88 -0.51
CA GLU A 429 -47.45 2.60 -1.69
C GLU A 429 -47.35 3.71 -2.73
N LYS A 430 -47.45 4.97 -2.28
CA LYS A 430 -47.25 6.15 -3.14
C LYS A 430 -45.84 6.19 -3.73
N ILE A 431 -44.81 6.04 -2.90
CA ILE A 431 -43.40 6.09 -3.33
C ILE A 431 -43.10 5.01 -4.37
N VAL A 432 -43.50 3.76 -4.13
CA VAL A 432 -43.19 2.66 -5.06
C VAL A 432 -43.95 2.84 -6.38
N THR A 433 -45.19 3.35 -6.33
CA THR A 433 -46.00 3.63 -7.53
C THR A 433 -45.41 4.75 -8.37
N GLU A 434 -44.97 5.86 -7.75
CA GLU A 434 -44.27 6.96 -8.44
C GLU A 434 -42.96 6.52 -9.09
N LYS A 435 -42.34 5.46 -8.56
CA LYS A 435 -41.11 4.84 -9.09
C LYS A 435 -41.39 3.73 -10.11
N GLY A 436 -42.64 3.56 -10.53
CA GLY A 436 -43.04 2.63 -11.57
C GLY A 436 -43.18 1.17 -11.12
N PHE A 437 -43.19 0.89 -9.81
CA PHE A 437 -43.53 -0.43 -9.29
C PHE A 437 -45.05 -0.60 -9.28
N LYS A 438 -45.51 -1.82 -9.56
CA LYS A 438 -46.91 -2.18 -9.46
C LYS A 438 -47.22 -2.72 -8.08
N VAL A 439 -48.21 -2.15 -7.41
CA VAL A 439 -48.79 -2.70 -6.18
C VAL A 439 -49.65 -3.90 -6.55
N ILE A 440 -49.39 -5.02 -5.89
CA ILE A 440 -50.08 -6.30 -6.11
C ILE A 440 -51.16 -6.51 -5.08
N ALA A 441 -50.85 -6.24 -3.80
CA ALA A 441 -51.79 -6.33 -2.71
C ALA A 441 -51.35 -5.46 -1.53
N ASN A 442 -52.33 -4.96 -0.78
CA ASN A 442 -52.16 -4.43 0.56
C ASN A 442 -52.98 -5.30 1.51
N VAL A 443 -52.32 -6.02 2.42
CA VAL A 443 -52.92 -7.01 3.30
C VAL A 443 -52.94 -6.48 4.72
N ASN A 444 -54.12 -6.06 5.18
CA ASN A 444 -54.33 -5.61 6.55
C ASN A 444 -54.48 -6.82 7.50
N HIS A 445 -53.37 -7.28 8.07
CA HIS A 445 -53.35 -8.44 8.96
C HIS A 445 -54.09 -8.19 10.27
N SER A 446 -53.94 -7.02 10.89
CA SER A 446 -54.66 -6.72 12.15
C SER A 446 -56.18 -6.61 11.92
N GLY A 447 -56.61 -6.03 10.80
CA GLY A 447 -58.00 -6.03 10.38
C GLY A 447 -58.56 -7.44 10.14
N ALA A 448 -57.78 -8.32 9.51
CA ALA A 448 -58.17 -9.73 9.29
C ALA A 448 -58.26 -10.50 10.62
N ALA A 449 -57.31 -10.31 11.53
CA ALA A 449 -57.33 -10.91 12.86
C ALA A 449 -58.57 -10.48 13.66
N LYS A 450 -58.90 -9.18 13.64
CA LYS A 450 -60.09 -8.63 14.30
C LYS A 450 -61.38 -9.26 13.77
N ASN A 451 -61.50 -9.45 12.45
CA ASN A 451 -62.66 -10.12 11.85
C ASN A 451 -62.78 -11.59 12.24
N ALA A 452 -61.67 -12.23 12.60
CA ALA A 452 -61.62 -13.60 13.11
C ALA A 452 -61.77 -13.68 14.65
N GLY A 453 -61.97 -12.56 15.34
CA GLY A 453 -62.07 -12.51 16.80
C GLY A 453 -60.73 -12.67 17.53
N LEU A 454 -59.62 -12.41 16.85
CA LEU A 454 -58.26 -12.47 17.41
C LEU A 454 -57.68 -11.07 17.58
N GLU A 455 -56.80 -10.91 18.57
CA GLU A 455 -56.01 -9.69 18.77
C GLU A 455 -54.67 -9.80 18.05
N LEU A 456 -54.30 -8.72 17.36
CA LEU A 456 -53.00 -8.53 16.73
C LEU A 456 -52.72 -7.03 16.72
N ASN A 457 -51.53 -6.61 17.15
CA ASN A 457 -51.10 -5.21 17.01
C ASN A 457 -51.22 -4.76 15.56
N ASP A 458 -51.38 -3.45 15.34
CA ASP A 458 -51.52 -2.91 13.98
C ASP A 458 -50.42 -3.46 13.07
N THR A 459 -50.84 -4.17 12.02
CA THR A 459 -49.93 -4.93 11.15
C THR A 459 -50.51 -4.94 9.75
N SER A 460 -49.74 -4.49 8.77
CA SER A 460 -50.15 -4.44 7.35
C SER A 460 -48.97 -4.73 6.43
N LEU A 461 -49.21 -5.53 5.39
CA LEU A 461 -48.20 -5.96 4.42
C LEU A 461 -48.48 -5.38 3.04
N LEU A 462 -47.53 -4.65 2.48
CA LEU A 462 -47.57 -4.20 1.10
C LEU A 462 -46.76 -5.16 0.22
N ILE A 463 -47.39 -5.68 -0.85
CA ILE A 463 -46.76 -6.54 -1.85
C ILE A 463 -46.68 -5.74 -3.16
N PHE A 464 -45.48 -5.59 -3.71
CA PHE A 464 -45.23 -4.78 -4.89
C PHE A 464 -44.07 -5.33 -5.72
N GLY A 465 -44.05 -5.02 -7.01
CA GLY A 465 -43.00 -5.55 -7.89
C GLY A 465 -42.80 -4.74 -9.15
N ASN A 466 -41.59 -4.86 -9.70
CA ASN A 466 -41.25 -4.40 -11.03
C ASN A 466 -40.82 -5.62 -11.87
N PRO A 467 -41.55 -5.98 -12.94
CA PRO A 467 -41.20 -7.12 -13.79
C PRO A 467 -39.77 -7.05 -14.33
N GLN A 468 -39.22 -5.87 -14.60
CA GLN A 468 -37.87 -5.71 -15.14
C GLN A 468 -36.80 -6.24 -14.18
N GLY A 469 -36.96 -6.07 -12.87
CA GLY A 469 -36.03 -6.61 -11.88
C GLY A 469 -36.35 -8.07 -11.54
N GLY A 470 -37.60 -8.36 -11.20
CA GLY A 470 -37.99 -9.69 -10.72
C GLY A 470 -37.82 -10.80 -11.76
N THR A 471 -38.10 -10.52 -13.04
CA THR A 471 -37.94 -11.51 -14.11
C THR A 471 -36.47 -11.87 -14.33
N LEU A 472 -35.55 -10.91 -14.23
CA LEU A 472 -34.11 -11.17 -14.40
C LEU A 472 -33.54 -12.05 -13.29
N LEU A 473 -34.04 -11.93 -12.07
CA LEU A 473 -33.69 -12.84 -10.97
C LEU A 473 -34.28 -14.24 -11.19
N MET A 474 -35.55 -14.34 -11.60
CA MET A 474 -36.18 -15.64 -11.90
C MET A 474 -35.54 -16.36 -13.11
N GLN A 475 -34.95 -15.62 -14.05
CA GLN A 475 -34.17 -16.17 -15.15
C GLN A 475 -32.83 -16.75 -14.70
N SER A 476 -32.23 -16.21 -13.64
CA SER A 476 -31.03 -16.78 -13.01
C SER A 476 -31.41 -18.01 -12.20
N GLN A 477 -32.33 -17.85 -11.24
CA GLN A 477 -32.86 -18.95 -10.45
C GLN A 477 -34.39 -18.85 -10.31
N ALA A 478 -35.11 -19.83 -10.83
CA ALA A 478 -36.58 -19.82 -10.81
C ALA A 478 -37.17 -19.83 -9.39
N THR A 479 -36.48 -20.43 -8.41
CA THR A 479 -36.99 -20.60 -7.03
C THR A 479 -37.17 -19.27 -6.29
N VAL A 480 -36.48 -18.20 -6.70
CA VAL A 480 -36.67 -16.84 -6.13
C VAL A 480 -38.10 -16.30 -6.34
N GLY A 481 -38.85 -16.89 -7.29
CA GLY A 481 -40.27 -16.61 -7.48
C GLY A 481 -41.17 -16.97 -6.29
N LEU A 482 -40.68 -17.74 -5.31
CA LEU A 482 -41.38 -17.96 -4.03
C LEU A 482 -41.41 -16.69 -3.16
N ASP A 483 -40.34 -15.89 -3.24
CA ASP A 483 -40.15 -14.71 -2.42
C ASP A 483 -40.51 -13.40 -3.16
N LEU A 484 -40.53 -13.42 -4.49
CA LEU A 484 -41.04 -12.33 -5.34
C LEU A 484 -42.56 -12.44 -5.60
N PRO A 485 -43.27 -11.31 -5.80
CA PRO A 485 -42.83 -9.92 -5.73
C PRO A 485 -42.38 -9.47 -4.33
N LEU A 486 -41.69 -8.33 -4.25
CA LEU A 486 -41.16 -7.79 -3.00
C LEU A 486 -42.30 -7.51 -1.99
N LYS A 487 -41.97 -7.59 -0.71
CA LYS A 487 -42.92 -7.43 0.40
C LYS A 487 -42.32 -6.51 1.47
N ALA A 488 -43.13 -5.62 2.03
CA ALA A 488 -42.77 -4.80 3.18
C ALA A 488 -43.92 -4.79 4.20
N LEU A 489 -43.60 -5.13 5.46
CA LEU A 489 -44.53 -5.28 6.57
C LEU A 489 -44.38 -4.09 7.52
N ALA A 490 -45.40 -3.25 7.63
CA ALA A 490 -45.49 -2.30 8.72
C ALA A 490 -46.19 -2.96 9.93
N HIS A 491 -45.61 -2.84 11.12
CA HIS A 491 -46.17 -3.39 12.35
C HIS A 491 -45.90 -2.50 13.55
N ALA A 492 -46.77 -2.54 14.56
CA ALA A 492 -46.60 -1.88 15.84
C ALA A 492 -46.18 -2.87 16.93
N ASP A 493 -45.24 -2.47 17.80
CA ASP A 493 -44.91 -3.24 19.00
C ASP A 493 -45.91 -3.01 20.14
N GLU A 494 -45.69 -3.67 21.27
CA GLU A 494 -46.52 -3.57 22.48
C GLU A 494 -46.55 -2.15 23.08
N ASN A 495 -45.57 -1.31 22.75
CA ASN A 495 -45.46 0.08 23.21
C ASN A 495 -46.05 1.08 22.20
N GLY A 496 -46.62 0.61 21.09
CA GLY A 496 -47.17 1.44 20.02
C GLY A 496 -46.13 2.05 19.09
N LYS A 497 -44.86 1.61 19.17
CA LYS A 497 -43.79 2.03 18.25
C LYS A 497 -43.94 1.27 16.94
N VAL A 498 -43.84 1.99 15.82
CA VAL A 498 -44.09 1.44 14.49
C VAL A 498 -42.78 1.13 13.77
N PHE A 499 -42.76 -0.01 13.10
CA PHE A 499 -41.63 -0.50 12.33
C PHE A 499 -42.05 -0.90 10.93
N LEU A 500 -41.17 -0.72 9.95
CA LEU A 500 -41.28 -1.21 8.59
C LEU A 500 -40.19 -2.25 8.33
N SER A 501 -40.59 -3.49 8.10
CA SER A 501 -39.72 -4.64 7.94
C SER A 501 -39.81 -5.25 6.53
N TYR A 502 -38.70 -5.69 5.93
CA TYR A 502 -38.68 -6.30 4.59
C TYR A 502 -37.49 -7.24 4.40
N ASN A 503 -37.61 -8.21 3.49
CA ASN A 503 -36.49 -9.11 3.17
C ASN A 503 -35.44 -8.36 2.35
N ALA A 504 -34.17 -8.46 2.73
CA ALA A 504 -33.06 -7.91 1.96
C ALA A 504 -32.95 -8.61 0.60
N PRO A 505 -32.78 -7.89 -0.53
CA PRO A 505 -32.55 -8.55 -1.82
C PRO A 505 -31.29 -9.42 -1.85
N SER A 506 -30.25 -9.08 -1.07
CA SER A 506 -29.08 -9.93 -0.87
C SER A 506 -29.43 -11.26 -0.20
N TYR A 507 -30.27 -11.24 0.83
CA TYR A 507 -30.78 -12.46 1.48
C TYR A 507 -31.56 -13.34 0.49
N LEU A 508 -32.37 -12.75 -0.39
CA LEU A 508 -33.05 -13.51 -1.44
C LEU A 508 -32.05 -14.12 -2.44
N SER A 509 -30.99 -13.39 -2.78
CA SER A 509 -29.93 -13.90 -3.67
C SER A 509 -29.25 -15.12 -3.05
N GLU A 510 -28.85 -15.02 -1.78
CA GLU A 510 -28.19 -16.08 -1.04
C GLU A 510 -29.10 -17.31 -0.83
N ARG A 511 -30.34 -17.08 -0.36
CA ARG A 511 -31.34 -18.13 -0.13
C ARG A 511 -31.61 -18.98 -1.37
N HIS A 512 -31.47 -18.39 -2.55
CA HIS A 512 -31.77 -19.04 -3.83
C HIS A 512 -30.52 -19.33 -4.68
N ASP A 513 -29.31 -19.13 -4.15
CA ASP A 513 -28.05 -19.40 -4.86
C ASP A 513 -27.93 -18.63 -6.19
N ILE A 514 -28.30 -17.34 -6.18
CA ILE A 514 -28.14 -16.43 -7.32
C ILE A 514 -26.76 -15.75 -7.21
N ASN A 515 -25.84 -16.17 -8.08
CA ASN A 515 -24.43 -15.74 -8.03
C ASN A 515 -23.96 -15.01 -9.32
N ASP A 516 -24.89 -14.72 -10.25
CA ASP A 516 -24.60 -14.12 -11.56
C ASP A 516 -25.35 -12.79 -11.79
N ARG A 517 -25.89 -12.18 -10.73
CA ARG A 517 -26.75 -10.98 -10.79
C ARG A 517 -26.42 -9.91 -9.75
N ASP A 518 -25.19 -9.86 -9.24
CA ASP A 518 -24.77 -8.99 -8.13
C ASP A 518 -25.11 -7.51 -8.35
N GLU A 519 -24.86 -6.96 -9.55
CA GLU A 519 -25.19 -5.57 -9.86
C GLU A 519 -26.69 -5.28 -9.79
N LEU A 520 -27.52 -6.23 -10.20
CA LEU A 520 -28.98 -6.10 -10.14
C LEU A 520 -29.45 -6.17 -8.69
N VAL A 521 -28.92 -7.11 -7.91
CA VAL A 521 -29.22 -7.25 -6.49
C VAL A 521 -28.84 -5.98 -5.74
N ALA A 522 -27.66 -5.42 -6.00
CA ALA A 522 -27.22 -4.15 -5.41
C ALA A 522 -28.16 -2.99 -5.76
N LYS A 523 -28.59 -2.87 -7.03
CA LYS A 523 -29.56 -1.85 -7.45
C LYS A 523 -30.91 -2.02 -6.76
N MET A 524 -31.40 -3.25 -6.61
CA MET A 524 -32.65 -3.56 -5.91
C MET A 524 -32.55 -3.23 -4.42
N THR A 525 -31.43 -3.59 -3.78
CA THR A 525 -31.14 -3.25 -2.38
C THR A 525 -31.20 -1.75 -2.16
N GLN A 526 -30.48 -0.98 -2.99
CA GLN A 526 -30.46 0.48 -2.87
C GLN A 526 -31.84 1.12 -3.11
N ALA A 527 -32.59 0.64 -4.10
CA ALA A 527 -33.93 1.15 -4.39
C ALA A 527 -34.90 0.89 -3.23
N LEU A 528 -34.93 -0.34 -2.71
CA LEU A 528 -35.82 -0.73 -1.62
C LEU A 528 -35.47 -0.01 -0.31
N ASP A 529 -34.17 0.15 -0.04
CA ASP A 529 -33.70 0.94 1.09
C ASP A 529 -34.17 2.40 1.00
N ASN A 530 -34.02 3.04 -0.17
CA ASN A 530 -34.47 4.41 -0.39
C ASN A 530 -35.99 4.56 -0.21
N PHE A 531 -36.78 3.64 -0.74
CA PHE A 531 -38.25 3.70 -0.65
C PHE A 531 -38.73 3.57 0.79
N THR A 532 -38.17 2.60 1.52
CA THR A 532 -38.55 2.32 2.91
C THR A 532 -38.06 3.40 3.86
N THR A 533 -36.86 3.96 3.65
CA THR A 533 -36.36 5.12 4.42
C THR A 533 -37.26 6.35 4.22
N ALA A 534 -37.68 6.62 2.99
CA ALA A 534 -38.59 7.74 2.69
C ALA A 534 -40.04 7.50 3.17
N ALA A 535 -40.45 6.25 3.36
CA ALA A 535 -41.74 5.93 3.96
C ALA A 535 -41.73 6.14 5.49
N CYS A 536 -40.63 5.81 6.16
CA CYS A 536 -40.47 5.88 7.61
C CYS A 536 -40.19 7.28 8.17
N ASN A 537 -39.55 8.15 7.38
CA ASN A 537 -39.28 9.57 7.71
C ASN A 537 -40.20 10.46 6.89
#